data_AF-A0A8U0LNC3-F1
#
_entry.id   AF-A0A8U0LNC3-F1
#
_cell.length_a   1.000
_cell.length_b   1.000
_cell.length_c   1.000
_cell.angle_alpha   90.00
_cell.angle_beta   90.00
_cell.angle_gamma   90.00
#
_symmetry.space_group_name_H-M   'P 1'
#
loop_
_entity.id
_entity.type
_entity.pdbx_description
1 polymer ?
#
loop_
_entity_poly.entity_id
_entity_poly.type
_entity_poly.pdbx_seq_one_letter_code
_entity_poly.pdbx_strand_id
1 'polypeptide(L)'
;MDIYQISGYIYDNTGSAIDTEVVNGICPDDTIEVSRRDGKQFLALGFDPTDDSFILGALWYRHENGDKEAVEGGLCWHIDGEEDYDTLDDICEYARKEL
;
A
#
# COMPACT_ATOMS: atom_id res chain seq x y z
N MET A 1 -15.23 1.21 -1.22
CA MET A 1 -14.23 2.17 -0.74
C MET A 1 -13.28 2.45 -1.89
N ASP A 2 -12.89 3.71 -2.12
CA ASP A 2 -11.95 4.04 -3.20
C ASP A 2 -10.49 4.13 -2.72
N ILE A 3 -9.56 4.18 -3.66
CA ILE A 3 -8.11 4.17 -3.38
C ILE A 3 -7.64 5.38 -2.56
N TYR A 4 -8.32 6.54 -2.69
CA TYR A 4 -7.98 7.74 -1.93
C TYR A 4 -8.45 7.64 -0.49
N GLN A 5 -9.63 7.04 -0.25
CA GLN A 5 -10.12 6.73 1.09
C GLN A 5 -9.17 5.78 1.81
N ILE A 6 -8.70 4.73 1.13
CA ILE A 6 -7.72 3.77 1.69
C ILE A 6 -6.39 4.47 2.00
N SER A 7 -5.86 5.25 1.05
CA SER A 7 -4.61 6.00 1.23
C SER A 7 -4.67 6.95 2.44
N GLY A 8 -5.75 7.73 2.54
CA GLY A 8 -5.98 8.62 3.68
C GLY A 8 -6.10 7.87 5.02
N TYR A 9 -6.81 6.74 5.03
CA TYR A 9 -6.92 5.92 6.25
C TYR A 9 -5.56 5.41 6.71
N ILE A 10 -4.74 4.89 5.79
CA ILE A 10 -3.40 4.40 6.10
C ILE A 10 -2.53 5.53 6.64
N TYR A 11 -2.54 6.70 6.01
CA TYR A 11 -1.81 7.88 6.49
C TYR A 11 -2.18 8.25 7.93
N ASP A 12 -3.49 8.37 8.20
CA ASP A 12 -4.01 8.82 9.49
C ASP A 12 -3.72 7.82 10.61
N ASN A 13 -3.66 6.51 10.29
CA ASN A 13 -3.51 5.46 11.29
C ASN A 13 -2.08 4.95 11.45
N THR A 14 -1.23 4.98 10.42
CA THR A 14 0.17 4.50 10.54
C THR A 14 1.10 5.46 11.28
N GLY A 15 0.67 6.71 11.48
CA GLY A 15 1.37 7.72 12.29
C GLY A 15 2.41 8.53 11.52
N SER A 16 3.03 9.51 12.18
CA SER A 16 3.79 10.58 11.51
C SER A 16 5.07 10.15 10.76
N ALA A 17 5.52 8.91 10.90
CA ALA A 17 6.72 8.39 10.26
C ALA A 17 6.46 7.82 8.86
N ILE A 18 5.20 7.47 8.57
CA ILE A 18 4.77 6.91 7.30
C ILE A 18 4.10 8.03 6.49
N ASP A 19 4.26 7.92 5.18
CA ASP A 19 3.64 8.76 4.17
C ASP A 19 2.94 7.87 3.15
N THR A 20 1.92 8.42 2.49
CA THR A 20 1.12 7.69 1.50
C THR A 20 0.90 8.56 0.28
N GLU A 21 1.17 8.02 -0.91
CA GLU A 21 0.93 8.71 -2.17
C GLU A 21 0.19 7.78 -3.14
N VAL A 22 -0.80 8.30 -3.85
CA VAL A 22 -1.42 7.58 -4.98
C VAL A 22 -0.63 7.92 -6.24
N VAL A 23 0.02 6.92 -6.82
CA VAL A 23 0.89 7.05 -8.00
C VAL A 23 0.37 6.19 -9.15
N ASN A 24 0.81 6.53 -10.37
CA ASN A 24 0.52 5.77 -11.58
C ASN A 24 1.80 5.06 -12.08
N GLY A 25 1.69 3.79 -12.48
CA GLY A 25 2.73 3.11 -13.25
C GLY A 25 3.63 2.12 -12.51
N ILE A 26 3.28 1.69 -11.29
CA ILE A 26 3.89 0.51 -10.64
C ILE A 26 3.03 -0.73 -10.92
N CYS A 27 1.72 -0.58 -10.77
CA CYS A 27 0.72 -1.46 -11.35
C CYS A 27 0.10 -0.78 -12.60
N PRO A 28 -0.61 -1.55 -13.46
CA PRO A 28 -1.32 -1.00 -14.62
C PRO A 28 -2.35 0.08 -14.26
N ASP A 29 -2.88 0.02 -13.03
CA ASP A 29 -3.85 0.94 -12.44
C ASP A 29 -3.21 1.82 -11.34
N ASP A 30 -4.01 2.74 -10.77
CA ASP A 30 -3.59 3.56 -9.63
C ASP A 30 -3.08 2.68 -8.48
N THR A 31 -1.93 3.07 -7.92
CA THR A 31 -1.24 2.33 -6.84
C THR A 31 -1.01 3.25 -5.66
N ILE A 32 -1.29 2.80 -4.44
CA ILE A 32 -0.87 3.50 -3.22
C ILE A 32 0.58 3.07 -2.92
N GLU A 33 1.52 4.02 -2.94
CA GLU A 33 2.81 3.84 -2.30
C GLU A 33 2.70 4.25 -0.82
N VAL A 34 2.86 3.28 0.08
CA VAL A 34 2.98 3.51 1.53
C VAL A 34 4.47 3.40 1.88
N SER A 35 5.07 4.48 2.35
CA SER A 35 6.51 4.53 2.57
C SER A 35 6.87 5.22 3.87
N ARG A 36 8.00 4.85 4.47
CA ARG A 36 8.55 5.62 5.57
C ARG A 36 9.30 6.83 5.02
N ARG A 37 9.13 8.01 5.62
CA ARG A 37 9.69 9.28 5.08
C ARG A 37 11.20 9.26 4.80
N ASP A 38 11.96 8.54 5.63
CA ASP A 38 13.42 8.37 5.48
C ASP A 38 13.79 6.94 5.05
N GLY A 39 12.80 6.13 4.68
CA GLY A 39 12.95 4.74 4.30
C GLY A 39 13.25 4.55 2.82
N LYS A 40 13.97 3.48 2.51
CA LYS A 40 14.16 3.01 1.12
C LYS A 40 13.12 1.98 0.72
N GLN A 41 12.36 1.43 1.66
CA GLN A 41 11.30 0.47 1.40
C GLN A 41 9.94 1.17 1.31
N PHE A 42 9.07 0.66 0.47
CA PHE A 42 7.69 1.08 0.37
C PHE A 42 6.80 -0.11 0.00
N LEU A 43 5.58 -0.12 0.54
CA LEU A 43 4.53 -1.07 0.21
C LEU A 43 3.70 -0.47 -0.92
N ALA A 44 3.64 -1.15 -2.05
CA ALA A 44 2.76 -0.81 -3.16
C ALA A 44 1.45 -1.58 -3.00
N LEU A 45 0.32 -0.88 -2.99
CA LEU A 45 -1.02 -1.46 -2.88
C LEU A 45 -1.87 -1.06 -4.09
N GLY A 46 -2.64 -1.98 -4.64
CA GLY A 46 -3.61 -1.70 -5.70
C GLY A 46 -4.78 -2.66 -5.64
N PHE A 47 -5.89 -2.30 -6.27
CA PHE A 47 -7.00 -3.23 -6.44
C PHE A 47 -6.62 -4.34 -7.43
N ASP A 48 -7.14 -5.55 -7.20
CA ASP A 48 -7.04 -6.59 -8.22
C ASP A 48 -7.87 -6.15 -9.46
N PRO A 49 -7.27 -6.15 -10.66
CA PRO A 49 -7.93 -5.65 -11.88
C PRO A 49 -9.06 -6.56 -12.38
N THR A 50 -9.21 -7.75 -11.80
CA THR A 50 -10.24 -8.74 -12.13
C THR A 50 -11.34 -8.85 -11.08
N ASP A 51 -11.07 -8.43 -9.84
CA ASP A 51 -12.01 -8.45 -8.72
C ASP A 51 -11.66 -7.36 -7.69
N ASP A 52 -12.42 -6.27 -7.69
CA ASP A 52 -12.19 -5.11 -6.80
C ASP A 52 -12.49 -5.40 -5.31
N SER A 53 -12.92 -6.62 -4.99
CA SER A 53 -13.01 -7.15 -3.63
C SER A 53 -11.64 -7.51 -3.03
N PHE A 54 -10.54 -7.36 -3.78
CA PHE A 54 -9.19 -7.62 -3.28
C PHE A 54 -8.25 -6.43 -3.45
N ILE A 55 -7.43 -6.20 -2.42
CA ILE A 55 -6.25 -5.35 -2.46
C ILE A 55 -5.02 -6.25 -2.56
N LEU A 56 -4.25 -6.07 -3.64
CA LEU A 56 -2.97 -6.73 -3.85
C LEU A 56 -1.84 -5.84 -3.34
N GLY A 57 -0.84 -6.45 -2.73
CA GLY A 57 0.35 -5.76 -2.24
C GLY A 57 1.65 -6.41 -2.66
N ALA A 58 2.68 -5.56 -2.78
CA ALA A 58 4.06 -5.97 -2.89
C ALA A 58 4.95 -4.99 -2.14
N LEU A 59 5.94 -5.52 -1.41
CA LEU A 59 6.98 -4.74 -0.77
C LEU A 59 8.09 -4.48 -1.79
N TRP A 60 8.50 -3.22 -1.91
CA TRP A 60 9.52 -2.77 -2.84
C TRP A 60 10.65 -2.06 -2.10
N TYR A 61 11.84 -2.16 -2.66
CA TYR A 61 13.01 -1.40 -2.27
C TYR A 61 13.40 -0.42 -3.38
N ARG A 62 13.63 0.83 -3.02
CA ARG A 62 14.09 1.91 -3.88
C ARG A 62 15.59 2.12 -3.68
N HIS A 63 16.37 1.77 -4.70
CA HIS A 63 17.81 1.96 -4.75
C HIS A 63 18.17 3.45 -4.91
N GLU A 64 19.40 3.82 -4.57
CA GLU A 64 19.85 5.23 -4.61
C GLU A 64 19.88 5.81 -6.04
N ASN A 65 20.01 4.94 -7.04
CA ASN A 65 19.95 5.29 -8.45
C ASN A 65 18.51 5.45 -8.98
N GLY A 66 17.49 5.24 -8.14
CA GLY A 66 16.07 5.32 -8.49
C GLY A 66 15.46 4.00 -8.95
N ASP A 67 16.24 2.93 -9.11
CA ASP A 67 15.72 1.62 -9.49
C ASP A 67 14.85 1.05 -8.36
N LYS A 68 13.81 0.32 -8.75
CA LYS A 68 12.87 -0.33 -7.83
C LYS A 68 12.98 -1.85 -7.97
N GLU A 69 13.05 -2.55 -6.85
CA GLU A 69 13.12 -4.01 -6.80
C GLU A 69 12.04 -4.56 -5.87
N ALA A 70 11.29 -5.56 -6.32
CA ALA A 70 10.31 -6.25 -5.49
C ALA A 70 11.04 -7.14 -4.48
N VAL A 71 10.80 -6.90 -3.18
CA VAL A 71 11.38 -7.64 -2.06
C VAL A 71 10.47 -8.80 -1.67
N GLU A 72 9.16 -8.55 -1.65
CA GLU A 72 8.12 -9.51 -1.32
C GLU A 72 6.89 -9.20 -2.16
N GLY A 73 6.21 -10.22 -2.64
CA GLY A 73 4.98 -10.08 -3.41
C GLY A 73 3.98 -11.17 -3.06
N GLY A 74 2.77 -11.04 -3.60
CA GLY A 74 1.68 -11.97 -3.33
C GLY A 74 0.95 -11.67 -2.01
N LEU A 75 1.12 -10.46 -1.46
CA LEU A 75 0.27 -9.98 -0.38
C LEU A 75 -1.13 -9.73 -0.95
N CYS A 76 -2.15 -10.15 -0.23
CA CYS A 76 -3.53 -10.05 -0.66
C CYS A 76 -4.43 -9.88 0.55
N TRP A 77 -5.29 -8.86 0.49
CA TRP A 77 -6.29 -8.55 1.49
C TRP A 77 -7.65 -8.53 0.82
N HIS A 78 -8.65 -9.14 1.45
CA HIS A 78 -10.03 -9.12 0.99
C HIS A 78 -10.75 -7.93 1.60
N ILE A 79 -11.45 -7.13 0.81
CA ILE A 79 -12.22 -5.98 1.28
C ILE A 79 -13.72 -6.25 1.14
N ASP A 80 -14.40 -6.42 2.26
CA ASP A 80 -15.81 -6.82 2.33
C ASP A 80 -16.80 -5.64 2.28
N GLY A 81 -16.56 -4.71 1.35
CA GLY A 81 -17.45 -3.56 1.07
C GLY A 81 -16.87 -2.20 1.43
N GLU A 82 -17.74 -1.21 1.66
CA GLU A 82 -17.32 0.20 1.78
C GLU A 82 -16.77 0.60 3.16
N GLU A 83 -16.94 -0.23 4.20
CA GLU A 83 -16.57 0.07 5.60
C GLU A 83 -15.77 -1.07 6.25
N ASP A 84 -14.87 -1.71 5.50
CA ASP A 84 -14.02 -2.79 6.03
C ASP A 84 -12.72 -2.24 6.66
N TYR A 85 -12.86 -1.63 7.83
CA TYR A 85 -11.74 -1.04 8.56
C TYR A 85 -10.79 -2.07 9.19
N ASP A 86 -11.27 -3.27 9.49
CA ASP A 86 -10.43 -4.34 10.06
C ASP A 86 -9.34 -4.74 9.06
N THR A 87 -9.70 -4.87 7.78
CA THR A 87 -8.74 -5.12 6.70
C THR A 87 -7.74 -3.97 6.53
N LEU A 88 -8.17 -2.71 6.70
CA LEU A 88 -7.27 -1.56 6.63
C LEU A 88 -6.33 -1.49 7.84
N ASP A 89 -6.79 -1.88 9.02
CA ASP A 89 -5.98 -1.97 10.21
C ASP A 89 -4.88 -3.02 10.05
N ASP A 90 -5.20 -4.18 9.45
CA ASP A 90 -4.22 -5.21 9.08
C ASP A 90 -3.14 -4.66 8.13
N ILE A 91 -3.54 -3.89 7.12
CA ILE A 91 -2.60 -3.21 6.20
C ILE A 91 -1.72 -2.21 6.97
N CYS A 92 -2.30 -1.45 7.89
CA CYS A 92 -1.55 -0.50 8.73
C CYS A 92 -0.56 -1.21 9.66
N GLU A 93 -0.95 -2.32 10.27
CA GLU A 93 -0.06 -3.14 11.10
C GLU A 93 1.10 -3.71 10.30
N TYR A 94 0.83 -4.22 9.10
CA TYR A 94 1.85 -4.68 8.17
C TYR A 94 2.83 -3.55 7.82
N ALA A 95 2.31 -2.40 7.40
CA ALA A 95 3.14 -1.25 7.02
C ALA A 95 4.03 -0.78 8.19
N ARG A 96 3.53 -0.73 9.43
CA ARG A 96 4.33 -0.37 10.61
C ARG A 96 5.42 -1.38 10.95
N LYS A 97 5.22 -2.65 10.58
CA LYS A 97 6.15 -3.74 10.87
C LYS A 97 7.30 -3.81 9.85
N GLU A 98 7.00 -3.60 8.58
CA GLU A 98 7.94 -3.82 7.48
C GLU A 98 8.68 -2.55 7.01
N LEU A 99 8.19 -1.33 7.32
CA LEU A 99 8.75 -0.04 6.86
C LEU A 99 9.47 0.74 8.00
#